data_AF-A0A952XKZ0-F1
#
_entry.id   AF-A0A952XKZ0-F1
#
_cell.length_a   1.000
_cell.length_b   1.000
_cell.length_c   1.000
_cell.angle_alpha   90.00
_cell.angle_beta   90.00
_cell.angle_gamma   90.00
#
_symmetry.space_group_name_H-M   'P 1'
#
loop_
_entity.id
_entity.type
_entity.pdbx_description
1 polymer ?
#
loop_
_entity_poly.entity_id
_entity_poly.type
_entity_poly.pdbx_seq_one_letter_code
_entity_poly.pdbx_strand_id
1 'polypeptide(L)'
;MALMHIEKAQQHAARALAAAPKDARTLDTLGVVLTKLQRHDEALRCFKAAAEREPKAASIRFNLASSLQFVGRLSEAEAAFRKTLALEPGNVRALVAIPQLAKQTPEKNLIPQLKAAFAAAPDATRQLLIGHALAKTCEDLGQDAEAMAWLAAAKRGAKSWQGEAAKRDASLFEAAARTLSARPAAGHAAQAPIFIIGLPRTGTTLTERILTSHPDIHSAGELNDFSMAAKRVAATPTRAVLDAATLDAATAADPAHIGRLYAETTRQHAQSKPRFIDKMPINFFYAALIHRALPDARIIAMRRNPMDACLGNYRHPLAVAPSLYDYAHDLQALARYYAAFDRFMAACRAALPADRFTEVWYEDVVSDTETEARRLLNFIGVGWDARVISFQENAAPIPSGSFAQARAPLYATSVGRWRRLGEAAAPLAAALTQEGVDINQRLPD
;
A
#
# COMPACT_ATOMS: atom_id res chain seq x y z
N MET A 1 -22.39 -7.38 -11.98
CA MET A 1 -22.44 -8.64 -11.20
C MET A 1 -21.94 -8.47 -9.76
N ALA A 2 -20.77 -7.87 -9.49
CA ALA A 2 -20.23 -7.71 -8.13
C ALA A 2 -21.16 -6.96 -7.13
N LEU A 3 -21.76 -5.83 -7.54
CA LEU A 3 -22.72 -5.08 -6.72
C LEU A 3 -23.93 -5.93 -6.29
N MET A 4 -24.46 -6.74 -7.22
CA MET A 4 -25.58 -7.66 -6.95
C MET A 4 -25.20 -8.76 -5.95
N HIS A 5 -23.94 -9.18 -5.90
CA HIS A 5 -23.46 -10.13 -4.88
C HIS A 5 -23.29 -9.48 -3.51
N ILE A 6 -22.89 -8.20 -3.46
CA ILE A 6 -22.77 -7.44 -2.21
C ILE A 6 -24.15 -7.21 -1.59
N GLU A 7 -25.14 -6.78 -2.37
CA GLU A 7 -26.52 -6.60 -1.89
C GLU A 7 -27.13 -7.90 -1.36
N LYS A 8 -26.96 -9.01 -2.09
CA LYS A 8 -27.40 -10.33 -1.62
C LYS A 8 -26.68 -10.73 -0.33
N ALA A 9 -25.37 -10.54 -0.25
CA ALA A 9 -24.60 -10.82 0.96
C ALA A 9 -25.07 -9.99 2.16
N GLN A 10 -25.40 -8.70 1.96
CA GLN A 10 -25.98 -7.85 2.99
C GLN A 10 -27.32 -8.37 3.48
N GLN A 11 -28.23 -8.73 2.57
CA GLN A 11 -29.55 -9.27 2.91
C GLN A 11 -29.43 -10.59 3.69
N HIS A 12 -28.57 -11.51 3.25
CA HIS A 12 -28.34 -12.78 3.93
C HIS A 12 -27.71 -12.58 5.31
N ALA A 13 -26.73 -11.69 5.44
CA ALA A 13 -26.12 -11.38 6.74
C ALA A 13 -27.14 -10.76 7.71
N ALA A 14 -28.00 -9.86 7.24
CA ALA A 14 -29.05 -9.25 8.06
C ALA A 14 -30.07 -10.29 8.56
N ARG A 15 -30.52 -11.20 7.68
CA ARG A 15 -31.41 -12.31 8.07
C ARG A 15 -30.75 -13.25 9.07
N ALA A 16 -29.49 -13.60 8.86
CA ALA A 16 -28.74 -14.45 9.77
C ALA A 16 -28.56 -13.79 11.15
N LEU A 17 -28.26 -12.49 11.21
CA LEU A 17 -28.21 -11.74 12.47
C LEU A 17 -29.56 -11.74 13.19
N ALA A 18 -30.66 -11.51 12.46
CA ALA A 18 -32.02 -11.49 13.01
C ALA A 18 -32.45 -12.85 13.58
N ALA A 19 -31.95 -13.95 13.02
CA ALA A 19 -32.18 -15.31 13.54
C ALA A 19 -31.44 -15.60 14.87
N ALA A 20 -30.60 -14.67 15.34
CA ALA A 20 -29.86 -14.76 16.60
C ALA A 20 -29.13 -16.12 16.81
N PRO A 21 -28.21 -16.50 15.89
CA PRO A 21 -27.49 -17.76 15.98
C PRO A 21 -26.71 -17.85 17.29
N LYS A 22 -26.73 -19.04 17.89
CA LYS A 22 -26.10 -19.31 19.20
C LYS A 22 -24.87 -20.21 19.10
N ASP A 23 -24.65 -20.86 17.96
CA ASP A 23 -23.51 -21.73 17.74
C ASP A 23 -22.29 -20.93 17.25
N ALA A 24 -21.10 -21.39 17.63
CA ALA A 24 -19.87 -20.65 17.36
C ALA A 24 -19.53 -20.57 15.87
N ARG A 25 -19.83 -21.61 15.08
CA ARG A 25 -19.45 -21.68 13.67
C ARG A 25 -20.26 -20.72 12.81
N THR A 26 -21.56 -20.61 13.06
CA THR A 26 -22.42 -19.64 12.37
C THR A 26 -22.02 -18.22 12.73
N LEU A 27 -21.75 -17.94 14.01
CA LEU A 27 -21.27 -16.63 14.46
C LEU A 27 -19.91 -16.27 13.82
N ASP A 28 -18.95 -17.20 13.77
CA ASP A 28 -17.66 -16.98 13.12
C ASP A 28 -17.82 -16.71 11.61
N THR A 29 -18.64 -17.51 10.92
CA THR A 29 -18.93 -17.33 9.49
C THR A 29 -19.58 -15.97 9.22
N LEU A 30 -20.53 -15.58 10.06
CA LEU A 30 -21.19 -14.28 9.98
C LEU A 30 -20.20 -13.15 10.21
N GLY A 31 -19.26 -13.30 11.14
CA GLY A 31 -18.15 -12.36 11.33
C GLY A 31 -17.31 -12.18 10.05
N VAL A 32 -16.96 -13.28 9.38
CA VAL A 32 -16.21 -13.25 8.10
C VAL A 32 -17.00 -12.51 7.01
N VAL A 33 -18.29 -12.80 6.87
CA VAL A 33 -19.16 -12.12 5.90
C VAL A 33 -19.27 -10.63 6.20
N LEU A 34 -19.52 -10.27 7.46
CA LEU A 34 -19.64 -8.88 7.89
C LEU A 34 -18.32 -8.10 7.69
N THR A 35 -17.17 -8.75 7.88
CA THR A 35 -15.85 -8.17 7.58
C THR A 35 -15.73 -7.84 6.10
N LYS A 36 -16.14 -8.75 5.20
CA LYS A 36 -16.15 -8.50 3.75
C LYS A 36 -17.11 -7.38 3.34
N LEU A 37 -18.19 -7.20 4.10
CA LEU A 37 -19.15 -6.11 3.95
C LEU A 37 -18.72 -4.80 4.62
N GLN A 38 -17.49 -4.72 5.14
CA GLN A 38 -16.95 -3.56 5.88
C GLN A 38 -17.72 -3.19 7.16
N ARG A 39 -18.52 -4.11 7.71
CA ARG A 39 -19.30 -3.94 8.96
C ARG A 39 -18.50 -4.46 10.15
N HIS A 40 -17.36 -3.81 10.41
CA HIS A 40 -16.30 -4.33 11.30
C HIS A 40 -16.71 -4.46 12.77
N ASP A 41 -17.51 -3.53 13.31
CA ASP A 41 -17.99 -3.61 14.69
C ASP A 41 -18.95 -4.79 14.91
N GLU A 42 -19.78 -5.09 13.90
CA GLU A 42 -20.71 -6.21 13.94
C GLU A 42 -19.96 -7.54 13.78
N ALA A 43 -18.96 -7.56 12.90
CA ALA A 43 -18.06 -8.69 12.77
C ALA A 43 -17.37 -8.99 14.10
N LEU A 44 -16.83 -7.97 14.77
CA LEU A 44 -16.16 -8.12 16.06
C LEU A 44 -17.08 -8.70 17.13
N ARG A 45 -18.34 -8.24 17.20
CA ARG A 45 -19.34 -8.81 18.13
C ARG A 45 -19.59 -10.30 17.85
N CYS A 46 -19.72 -10.68 16.58
CA CYS A 46 -19.90 -12.08 16.19
C CYS A 46 -18.68 -12.94 16.56
N PHE A 47 -17.47 -12.48 16.27
CA PHE A 47 -16.25 -13.22 16.60
C PHE A 47 -16.03 -13.36 18.11
N LYS A 48 -16.35 -12.33 18.91
CA LYS A 48 -16.28 -12.42 20.38
C LYS A 48 -17.24 -13.48 20.90
N ALA A 49 -18.50 -13.44 20.47
CA ALA A 49 -19.50 -14.43 20.85
C ALA A 49 -19.08 -15.86 20.41
N ALA A 50 -18.55 -16.02 19.20
CA ALA A 50 -18.04 -17.30 18.73
C ALA A 50 -16.90 -17.84 19.62
N ALA A 51 -15.94 -16.99 19.98
CA ALA A 51 -14.79 -17.36 20.81
C ALA A 51 -15.17 -17.70 22.26
N GLU A 52 -16.24 -17.09 22.79
CA GLU A 52 -16.82 -17.43 24.10
C GLU A 52 -17.50 -18.80 24.08
N ARG A 53 -18.17 -19.16 22.97
CA ARG A 53 -18.85 -20.45 22.82
C ARG A 53 -17.92 -21.61 22.56
N GLU A 54 -16.87 -21.41 21.78
CA GLU A 54 -15.85 -22.42 21.51
C GLU A 54 -14.45 -21.92 21.92
N PRO A 55 -14.17 -21.84 23.23
CA PRO A 55 -12.89 -21.37 23.76
C PRO A 55 -11.77 -22.41 23.60
N LYS A 56 -11.85 -23.38 22.68
CA LYS A 56 -10.69 -24.19 22.28
C LYS A 56 -10.46 -24.21 20.77
N ALA A 57 -11.28 -23.49 20.00
CA ALA A 57 -11.09 -23.35 18.56
C ALA A 57 -10.03 -22.28 18.25
N ALA A 58 -8.85 -22.71 17.79
CA ALA A 58 -7.76 -21.82 17.41
C ALA A 58 -8.12 -20.91 16.21
N SER A 59 -8.86 -21.44 15.24
CA SER A 59 -9.34 -20.71 14.06
C SER A 59 -10.27 -19.54 14.43
N ILE A 60 -11.24 -19.76 15.31
CA ILE A 60 -12.17 -18.72 15.78
C ILE A 60 -11.42 -17.63 16.55
N ARG A 61 -10.45 -18.03 17.41
CA ARG A 61 -9.59 -17.05 18.10
C ARG A 61 -8.73 -16.24 17.14
N PHE A 62 -8.19 -16.87 16.11
CA PHE A 62 -7.42 -16.18 15.10
C PHE A 62 -8.29 -15.14 14.37
N ASN A 63 -9.54 -15.48 14.04
CA ASN A 63 -10.46 -14.55 13.39
C ASN A 63 -10.81 -13.37 14.31
N LEU A 64 -11.07 -13.64 15.60
CA LEU A 64 -11.24 -12.59 16.61
C LEU A 64 -10.01 -11.68 16.71
N ALA A 65 -8.80 -12.25 16.78
CA ALA A 65 -7.56 -11.50 16.83
C ALA A 65 -7.36 -10.60 15.60
N SER A 66 -7.65 -11.15 14.41
CA SER A 66 -7.58 -10.41 13.14
C SER A 66 -8.60 -9.27 13.08
N SER A 67 -9.82 -9.49 13.58
CA SER A 67 -10.85 -8.46 13.68
C SER A 67 -10.46 -7.35 14.67
N LEU A 68 -9.91 -7.71 15.84
CA LEU A 68 -9.38 -6.76 16.83
C LEU A 68 -8.24 -5.91 16.26
N GLN A 69 -7.32 -6.54 15.53
CA GLN A 69 -6.23 -5.85 14.84
C GLN A 69 -6.79 -4.83 13.84
N PHE A 70 -7.76 -5.23 13.03
CA PHE A 70 -8.36 -4.37 12.01
C PHE A 70 -9.02 -3.12 12.61
N VAL A 71 -9.75 -3.26 13.73
CA VAL A 71 -10.38 -2.12 14.41
C VAL A 71 -9.42 -1.32 15.31
N GLY A 72 -8.12 -1.61 15.27
CA GLY A 72 -7.10 -0.88 16.02
C GLY A 72 -6.98 -1.24 17.51
N ARG A 73 -7.63 -2.30 17.98
CA ARG A 73 -7.53 -2.79 19.37
C ARG A 73 -6.30 -3.70 19.54
N LEU A 74 -5.12 -3.13 19.32
CA LEU A 74 -3.87 -3.89 19.11
C LEU A 74 -3.46 -4.75 20.32
N SER A 75 -3.59 -4.26 21.55
CA SER A 75 -3.24 -5.03 22.75
C SER A 75 -4.14 -6.26 22.94
N GLU A 76 -5.44 -6.11 22.64
CA GLU A 76 -6.39 -7.23 22.69
C GLU A 76 -6.16 -8.22 21.54
N ALA A 77 -5.81 -7.71 20.35
CA ALA A 77 -5.41 -8.54 19.22
C ALA A 77 -4.18 -9.39 19.57
N GLU A 78 -3.16 -8.80 20.20
CA GLU A 78 -1.95 -9.54 20.61
C GLU A 78 -2.30 -10.65 21.60
N ALA A 79 -3.12 -10.34 22.61
CA ALA A 79 -3.58 -11.33 23.59
C ALA A 79 -4.36 -12.48 22.93
N ALA A 80 -5.22 -12.17 21.95
CA ALA A 80 -5.98 -13.16 21.21
C ALA A 80 -5.09 -14.04 20.31
N PHE A 81 -4.11 -13.46 19.60
CA PHE A 81 -3.13 -14.24 18.83
C PHE A 81 -2.26 -15.12 19.71
N ARG A 82 -1.83 -14.66 20.89
CA ARG A 82 -1.10 -15.51 21.84
C ARG A 82 -1.93 -16.69 22.32
N LYS A 83 -3.24 -16.51 22.54
CA LYS A 83 -4.17 -17.62 22.83
C LYS A 83 -4.32 -18.57 21.64
N THR A 84 -4.30 -18.08 20.40
CA THR A 84 -4.21 -18.93 19.20
C THR A 84 -2.96 -19.79 19.25
N LEU A 85 -1.78 -19.21 19.52
CA LEU A 85 -0.52 -19.95 19.60
C LEU A 85 -0.46 -20.94 20.77
N ALA A 86 -1.17 -20.68 21.87
CA ALA A 86 -1.28 -21.64 22.97
C ALA A 86 -2.07 -22.90 22.59
N LEU A 87 -3.00 -22.78 21.63
CA LEU A 87 -3.80 -23.91 21.12
C LEU A 87 -3.16 -24.58 19.90
N GLU A 88 -2.52 -23.79 19.06
CA GLU A 88 -1.87 -24.21 17.82
C GLU A 88 -0.50 -23.51 17.70
N PRO A 89 0.56 -24.06 18.32
CA PRO A 89 1.88 -23.43 18.34
C PRO A 89 2.49 -23.20 16.94
N GLY A 90 2.09 -24.01 15.97
CA GLY A 90 2.52 -23.91 14.57
C GLY A 90 1.73 -22.92 13.71
N ASN A 91 0.80 -22.14 14.28
CA ASN A 91 -0.02 -21.21 13.51
C ASN A 91 0.83 -20.03 12.99
N VAL A 92 1.38 -20.20 11.78
CA VAL A 92 2.25 -19.22 11.11
C VAL A 92 1.58 -17.85 11.01
N ARG A 93 0.28 -17.80 10.73
CA ARG A 93 -0.44 -16.53 10.59
C ARG A 93 -0.43 -15.73 11.89
N ALA A 94 -0.58 -16.38 13.05
CA ALA A 94 -0.46 -15.73 14.35
C ALA A 94 0.99 -15.36 14.69
N LEU A 95 1.95 -16.25 14.38
CA LEU A 95 3.39 -15.99 14.58
C LEU A 95 3.86 -14.72 13.86
N VAL A 96 3.43 -14.52 12.60
CA VAL A 96 3.83 -13.35 11.81
C VAL A 96 3.05 -12.09 12.18
N ALA A 97 1.84 -12.21 12.72
CA ALA A 97 1.00 -11.06 13.10
C ALA A 97 1.51 -10.36 14.37
N ILE A 98 1.91 -11.13 15.40
CA ILE A 98 2.29 -10.57 16.72
C ILE A 98 3.42 -9.51 16.62
N PRO A 99 4.54 -9.74 15.92
CA PRO A 99 5.60 -8.74 15.77
C PRO A 99 5.16 -7.45 15.08
N GLN A 100 4.04 -7.46 14.35
CA GLN A 100 3.49 -6.28 13.68
C GLN A 100 2.58 -5.45 14.59
N LEU A 101 2.06 -6.03 15.68
CA LEU A 101 1.13 -5.34 16.59
C LEU A 101 1.82 -4.46 17.63
N ALA A 102 3.04 -4.83 18.04
CA ALA A 102 3.77 -4.13 19.08
C ALA A 102 5.28 -4.27 18.89
N LYS A 103 6.04 -3.33 19.46
CA LYS A 103 7.50 -3.43 19.53
C LYS A 103 7.88 -4.63 20.39
N GLN A 104 8.76 -5.49 19.88
CA GLN A 104 9.26 -6.67 20.58
C GLN A 104 10.42 -6.30 21.52
N THR A 105 10.60 -7.06 22.60
CA THR A 105 11.69 -6.86 23.57
C THR A 105 12.47 -8.16 23.78
N PRO A 106 13.68 -8.12 24.39
CA PRO A 106 14.43 -9.33 24.69
C PRO A 106 13.64 -10.35 25.52
N GLU A 107 12.78 -9.87 26.43
CA GLU A 107 11.95 -10.69 27.32
C GLU A 107 10.66 -11.16 26.65
N LYS A 108 10.15 -10.40 25.68
CA LYS A 108 8.86 -10.65 25.02
C LYS A 108 9.01 -10.58 23.50
N ASN A 109 9.45 -11.70 22.93
CA ASN A 109 9.51 -11.92 21.48
C ASN A 109 9.18 -13.38 21.11
N LEU A 110 9.17 -13.68 19.80
CA LEU A 110 8.87 -15.00 19.25
C LEU A 110 10.01 -15.55 18.38
N ILE A 111 11.26 -15.09 18.58
CA ILE A 111 12.40 -15.47 17.73
C ILE A 111 12.56 -17.00 17.64
N PRO A 112 12.56 -17.77 18.74
CA PRO A 112 12.72 -19.23 18.67
C PRO A 112 11.62 -19.90 17.83
N GLN A 113 10.36 -19.52 18.05
CA GLN A 113 9.21 -20.08 17.33
C GLN A 113 9.24 -19.69 15.85
N LEU A 114 9.61 -18.45 15.54
CA LEU A 114 9.76 -17.98 14.17
C LEU A 114 10.91 -18.68 13.44
N LYS A 115 12.07 -18.88 14.09
CA LYS A 115 13.21 -19.63 13.50
C LYS A 115 12.82 -21.08 13.19
N ALA A 116 12.13 -21.75 14.12
CA ALA A 116 11.62 -23.10 13.91
C ALA A 116 10.59 -23.16 12.76
N ALA A 117 9.64 -22.22 12.73
CA ALA A 117 8.63 -22.14 11.67
C ALA A 117 9.25 -21.81 10.30
N PHE A 118 10.30 -20.98 10.25
CA PHE A 118 11.01 -20.67 9.01
C PHE A 118 11.69 -21.91 8.43
N ALA A 119 12.35 -22.70 9.27
CA ALA A 119 13.00 -23.95 8.86
C ALA A 119 11.99 -25.01 8.38
N ALA A 120 10.82 -25.08 9.00
CA ALA A 120 9.75 -26.02 8.66
C ALA A 120 8.81 -25.52 7.55
N ALA A 121 9.02 -24.32 7.00
CA ALA A 121 8.11 -23.71 6.04
C ALA A 121 8.07 -24.53 4.73
N PRO A 122 6.87 -24.96 4.28
CA PRO A 122 6.74 -25.85 3.11
C PRO A 122 6.91 -25.14 1.76
N ASP A 123 6.93 -23.81 1.74
CA ASP A 123 7.02 -23.02 0.52
C ASP A 123 7.66 -21.64 0.74
N ALA A 124 8.08 -21.02 -0.36
CA ALA A 124 8.72 -19.71 -0.38
C ALA A 124 7.82 -18.60 0.16
N THR A 125 6.50 -18.68 0.00
CA THR A 125 5.56 -17.67 0.48
C THR A 125 5.53 -17.63 2.01
N ARG A 126 5.50 -18.79 2.67
CA ARG A 126 5.59 -18.88 4.14
C ARG A 126 6.97 -18.47 4.65
N GLN A 127 8.05 -18.87 3.98
CA GLN A 127 9.40 -18.40 4.32
C GLN A 127 9.51 -16.87 4.23
N LEU A 128 8.95 -16.27 3.17
CA LEU A 128 8.93 -14.82 2.99
C LEU A 128 8.26 -14.13 4.20
N LEU A 129 7.03 -14.53 4.53
CA LEU A 129 6.27 -13.93 5.63
C LEU A 129 6.96 -14.11 7.00
N ILE A 130 7.48 -15.30 7.30
CA ILE A 130 8.15 -15.59 8.57
C ILE A 130 9.48 -14.85 8.67
N GLY A 131 10.27 -14.82 7.59
CA GLY A 131 11.55 -14.12 7.56
C GLY A 131 11.40 -12.60 7.70
N HIS A 132 10.33 -12.01 7.15
CA HIS A 132 9.99 -10.61 7.42
C HIS A 132 9.59 -10.37 8.89
N ALA A 133 8.88 -11.31 9.54
CA ALA A 133 8.56 -11.22 10.96
C ALA A 133 9.81 -11.35 11.86
N LEU A 134 10.76 -12.23 11.51
CA LEU A 134 12.08 -12.32 12.15
C LEU A 134 12.84 -11.01 12.00
N ALA A 135 12.92 -10.48 10.79
CA ALA A 135 13.62 -9.23 10.51
C ALA A 135 13.05 -8.06 11.32
N LYS A 136 11.72 -7.89 11.33
CA LYS A 136 11.06 -6.89 12.18
C LYS A 136 11.47 -7.09 13.64
N THR A 137 11.38 -8.31 14.15
CA THR A 137 11.71 -8.60 15.55
C THR A 137 13.15 -8.22 15.87
N CYS A 138 14.12 -8.56 15.01
CA CYS A 138 15.52 -8.15 15.16
C CYS A 138 15.68 -6.62 15.12
N GLU A 139 14.97 -5.89 14.26
CA GLU A 139 15.00 -4.42 14.23
C GLU A 139 14.52 -3.80 15.55
N ASP A 140 13.46 -4.34 16.15
CA ASP A 140 12.95 -3.85 17.44
C ASP A 140 13.98 -4.01 18.56
N LEU A 141 14.80 -5.06 18.48
CA LEU A 141 15.89 -5.38 19.40
C LEU A 141 17.19 -4.63 19.09
N GLY A 142 17.23 -3.79 18.03
CA GLY A 142 18.44 -3.09 17.60
C GLY A 142 19.47 -3.98 16.88
N GLN A 143 19.07 -5.17 16.43
CA GLN A 143 19.90 -6.15 15.72
C GLN A 143 19.79 -5.95 14.20
N ASP A 144 20.18 -4.76 13.71
CA ASP A 144 19.95 -4.33 12.33
C ASP A 144 20.62 -5.25 11.29
N ALA A 145 21.83 -5.75 11.56
CA ALA A 145 22.52 -6.69 10.67
C ALA A 145 21.81 -8.04 10.57
N GLU A 146 21.33 -8.59 11.70
CA GLU A 146 20.57 -9.85 11.71
C GLU A 146 19.22 -9.65 10.99
N ALA A 147 18.59 -8.49 11.15
CA ALA A 147 17.37 -8.16 10.42
C ALA A 147 17.56 -8.22 8.90
N MET A 148 18.62 -7.60 8.39
CA MET A 148 18.94 -7.62 6.96
C MET A 148 19.27 -9.04 6.46
N ALA A 149 19.95 -9.85 7.28
CA ALA A 149 20.23 -11.25 6.97
C ALA A 149 18.93 -12.07 6.86
N TRP A 150 17.96 -11.88 7.76
CA TRP A 150 16.66 -12.53 7.69
C TRP A 150 15.85 -12.09 6.47
N LEU A 151 15.85 -10.81 6.10
CA LEU A 151 15.20 -10.34 4.86
C LEU A 151 15.81 -11.00 3.62
N ALA A 152 17.15 -11.05 3.54
CA ALA A 152 17.84 -11.72 2.45
C ALA A 152 17.46 -13.21 2.41
N ALA A 153 17.43 -13.89 3.56
CA ALA A 153 17.03 -15.29 3.64
C ALA A 153 15.57 -15.51 3.18
N ALA A 154 14.65 -14.68 3.64
CA ALA A 154 13.24 -14.73 3.29
C ALA A 154 13.01 -14.59 1.78
N LYS A 155 13.78 -13.70 1.14
CA LYS A 155 13.61 -13.36 -0.28
C LYS A 155 14.40 -14.26 -1.23
N ARG A 156 15.39 -15.03 -0.74
CA ARG A 156 16.09 -16.05 -1.56
C ARG A 156 15.12 -17.06 -2.19
N GLY A 157 14.13 -17.56 -1.43
CA GLY A 157 13.12 -18.47 -1.96
C GLY A 157 12.21 -17.82 -3.02
N ALA A 158 11.89 -16.53 -2.83
CA ALA A 158 11.08 -15.74 -3.76
C ALA A 158 11.85 -15.31 -5.03
N LYS A 159 13.18 -15.47 -5.11
CA LYS A 159 13.96 -15.16 -6.33
C LYS A 159 13.50 -15.95 -7.55
N SER A 160 12.93 -17.15 -7.34
CA SER A 160 12.30 -17.94 -8.41
C SER A 160 11.19 -17.18 -9.15
N TRP A 161 10.60 -16.15 -8.55
CA TRP A 161 9.56 -15.30 -9.16
C TRP A 161 10.12 -14.22 -10.10
N GLN A 162 11.44 -13.99 -10.11
CA GLN A 162 12.07 -12.84 -10.77
C GLN A 162 12.52 -13.10 -12.22
N GLY A 163 12.42 -14.32 -12.74
CA GLY A 163 13.06 -14.74 -14.00
C GLY A 163 12.80 -13.82 -15.21
N GLU A 164 11.59 -13.25 -15.31
CA GLU A 164 11.21 -12.30 -16.36
C GLU A 164 10.86 -10.89 -15.82
N ALA A 165 10.97 -10.67 -14.50
CA ALA A 165 10.55 -9.42 -13.87
C ALA A 165 11.37 -8.21 -14.38
N ALA A 166 12.69 -8.36 -14.51
CA ALA A 166 13.55 -7.27 -14.98
C ALA A 166 13.22 -6.82 -16.43
N LYS A 167 12.98 -7.78 -17.34
CA LYS A 167 12.58 -7.47 -18.72
C LYS A 167 11.19 -6.83 -18.74
N ARG A 168 10.25 -7.39 -17.98
CA ARG A 168 8.89 -6.84 -17.84
C ARG A 168 8.94 -5.39 -17.35
N ASP A 169 9.70 -5.10 -16.29
CA ASP A 169 9.84 -3.77 -15.72
C ASP A 169 10.45 -2.78 -16.72
N ALA A 170 11.53 -3.18 -17.42
CA ALA A 170 12.16 -2.35 -18.45
C ALA A 170 11.17 -2.01 -19.59
N SER A 171 10.50 -3.00 -20.17
CA SER A 171 9.49 -2.78 -21.21
C SER A 171 8.32 -1.92 -20.72
N LEU A 172 7.95 -2.03 -19.45
CA LEU A 172 6.88 -1.24 -18.86
C LEU A 172 7.27 0.24 -18.74
N PHE A 173 8.47 0.53 -18.25
CA PHE A 173 8.98 1.91 -18.18
C PHE A 173 9.16 2.53 -19.57
N GLU A 174 9.64 1.76 -20.56
CA GLU A 174 9.73 2.23 -21.94
C GLU A 174 8.36 2.57 -22.54
N ALA A 175 7.35 1.71 -22.34
CA ALA A 175 5.98 1.96 -22.79
C ALA A 175 5.36 3.17 -22.08
N ALA A 176 5.54 3.29 -20.77
CA ALA A 176 5.08 4.44 -20.00
C ALA A 176 5.74 5.74 -20.49
N ALA A 177 7.04 5.74 -20.78
CA ALA A 177 7.75 6.88 -21.32
C ALA A 177 7.20 7.30 -22.70
N ARG A 178 6.84 6.35 -23.57
CA ARG A 178 6.21 6.66 -24.87
C ARG A 178 4.87 7.39 -24.72
N THR A 179 4.13 7.15 -23.63
CA THR A 179 2.85 7.83 -23.40
C THR A 179 3.00 9.35 -23.19
N LEU A 180 4.17 9.81 -22.74
CA LEU A 180 4.46 11.24 -22.53
C LEU A 180 4.57 12.02 -23.85
N SER A 181 4.93 11.35 -24.94
CA SER A 181 5.05 11.96 -26.27
C SER A 181 3.73 11.98 -27.05
N ALA A 182 2.64 11.49 -26.45
CA ALA A 182 1.35 11.41 -27.11
C ALA A 182 0.72 12.80 -27.32
N ARG A 183 -0.02 12.95 -28.42
CA ARG A 183 -0.65 14.24 -28.76
C ARG A 183 -1.64 14.69 -27.67
N PRO A 184 -1.73 16.00 -27.39
CA PRO A 184 -2.76 16.56 -26.53
C PRO A 184 -4.17 16.13 -27.01
N ALA A 185 -5.08 15.96 -26.06
CA ALA A 185 -6.46 15.59 -26.33
C ALA A 185 -7.39 16.31 -25.35
N ALA A 186 -8.64 16.54 -25.77
CA ALA A 186 -9.64 17.22 -24.94
C ALA A 186 -10.09 16.40 -23.72
N GLY A 187 -9.87 15.08 -23.72
CA GLY A 187 -10.24 14.18 -22.62
C GLY A 187 -11.73 14.23 -22.25
N HIS A 188 -12.06 13.85 -21.02
CA HIS A 188 -13.41 13.92 -20.47
C HIS A 188 -13.47 14.91 -19.30
N ALA A 189 -14.14 16.04 -19.52
CA ALA A 189 -14.41 17.04 -18.49
C ALA A 189 -15.68 16.67 -17.70
N ALA A 190 -15.53 16.01 -16.56
CA ALA A 190 -16.67 15.75 -15.67
C ALA A 190 -16.30 15.79 -14.17
N GLN A 191 -15.03 15.62 -13.82
CA GLN A 191 -14.55 15.50 -12.44
C GLN A 191 -13.09 15.96 -12.33
N ALA A 192 -12.69 16.50 -11.18
CA ALA A 192 -11.31 16.89 -10.88
C ALA A 192 -10.71 15.99 -9.79
N PRO A 193 -10.53 14.68 -10.05
CA PRO A 193 -9.92 13.77 -9.10
C PRO A 193 -8.47 14.15 -8.82
N ILE A 194 -7.99 13.79 -7.63
CA ILE A 194 -6.62 13.98 -7.20
C ILE A 194 -5.98 12.59 -7.18
N PHE A 195 -4.95 12.36 -7.99
CA PHE A 195 -4.17 11.14 -7.97
C PHE A 195 -2.96 11.32 -7.07
N ILE A 196 -2.77 10.43 -6.11
CA ILE A 196 -1.50 10.34 -5.36
C ILE A 196 -0.76 9.09 -5.83
N ILE A 197 0.35 9.30 -6.51
CA ILE A 197 1.17 8.27 -7.16
C ILE A 197 2.58 8.24 -6.58
N GLY A 198 3.35 7.21 -6.90
CA GLY A 198 4.76 7.07 -6.50
C GLY A 198 5.13 5.62 -6.21
N LEU A 199 6.30 5.38 -5.61
CA LEU A 199 6.60 4.05 -5.09
C LEU A 199 5.82 3.78 -3.80
N PRO A 200 5.52 2.52 -3.45
CA PRO A 200 5.17 2.18 -2.07
C PRO A 200 6.21 2.76 -1.11
N ARG A 201 5.79 3.08 0.13
CA ARG A 201 6.69 3.52 1.21
C ARG A 201 7.35 4.89 1.00
N THR A 202 6.86 5.72 0.07
CA THR A 202 7.31 7.12 -0.13
C THR A 202 6.42 8.16 0.54
N GLY A 203 5.55 7.75 1.47
CA GLY A 203 4.67 8.69 2.20
C GLY A 203 3.32 8.96 1.55
N THR A 204 2.93 8.23 0.50
CA THR A 204 1.61 8.38 -0.17
C THR A 204 0.42 8.38 0.80
N THR A 205 0.42 7.48 1.79
CA THR A 205 -0.65 7.40 2.80
C THR A 205 -0.63 8.57 3.79
N LEU A 206 0.55 9.11 4.13
CA LEU A 206 0.68 10.27 5.02
C LEU A 206 0.14 11.52 4.31
N THR A 207 0.60 11.77 3.08
CA THR A 207 0.14 12.90 2.27
C THR A 207 -1.36 12.83 2.00
N GLU A 208 -1.89 11.66 1.66
CA GLU A 208 -3.34 11.43 1.56
C GLU A 208 -4.05 11.80 2.86
N ARG A 209 -3.52 11.39 4.02
CA ARG A 209 -4.13 11.66 5.32
C ARG A 209 -4.14 13.15 5.68
N ILE A 210 -3.05 13.86 5.41
CA ILE A 210 -2.96 15.31 5.56
C ILE A 210 -4.04 15.98 4.73
N LEU A 211 -4.11 15.67 3.43
CA LEU A 211 -5.07 16.30 2.52
C LEU A 211 -6.52 15.95 2.83
N THR A 212 -6.82 14.70 3.20
CA THR A 212 -8.18 14.24 3.53
C THR A 212 -8.68 14.69 4.91
N SER A 213 -7.84 15.39 5.67
CA SER A 213 -8.28 16.09 6.88
C SER A 213 -8.95 17.43 6.53
N HIS A 214 -8.76 17.93 5.31
CA HIS A 214 -9.52 19.05 4.76
C HIS A 214 -11.00 18.66 4.52
N PRO A 215 -11.97 19.52 4.85
CA PRO A 215 -13.40 19.20 4.73
C PRO A 215 -13.85 18.90 3.30
N ASP A 216 -13.23 19.53 2.29
CA ASP A 216 -13.67 19.38 0.90
C ASP A 216 -12.99 18.23 0.14
N ILE A 217 -12.06 17.52 0.80
CA ILE A 217 -11.30 16.43 0.21
C ILE A 217 -11.70 15.13 0.92
N HIS A 218 -11.90 14.05 0.18
CA HIS A 218 -12.08 12.73 0.76
C HIS A 218 -11.22 11.67 0.06
N SER A 219 -10.92 10.58 0.76
CA SER A 219 -10.22 9.42 0.19
C SER A 219 -11.22 8.51 -0.54
N ALA A 220 -10.89 8.11 -1.75
CA ALA A 220 -11.49 6.94 -2.41
C ALA A 220 -10.65 5.66 -2.20
N GLY A 221 -9.47 5.78 -1.59
CA GLY A 221 -8.56 4.68 -1.30
C GLY A 221 -7.70 4.26 -2.50
N GLU A 222 -7.31 2.99 -2.51
CA GLU A 222 -6.56 2.36 -3.60
C GLU A 222 -7.52 1.82 -4.67
N LEU A 223 -7.76 2.60 -5.72
CA LEU A 223 -8.65 2.21 -6.82
C LEU A 223 -7.87 1.51 -7.95
N ASN A 224 -8.51 0.50 -8.55
CA ASN A 224 -8.04 -0.10 -9.81
C ASN A 224 -8.81 0.44 -11.03
N ASP A 225 -9.72 1.40 -10.80
CA ASP A 225 -10.67 1.88 -11.79
C ASP A 225 -10.01 2.47 -13.02
N PHE A 226 -8.97 3.29 -12.84
CA PHE A 226 -8.27 3.90 -13.98
C PHE A 226 -7.58 2.84 -14.85
N SER A 227 -6.83 1.94 -14.23
CA SER A 227 -6.12 0.87 -14.95
C SER A 227 -7.09 -0.07 -15.65
N MET A 228 -8.24 -0.38 -15.03
CA MET A 228 -9.31 -1.16 -15.64
C MET A 228 -10.00 -0.41 -16.80
N ALA A 229 -10.22 0.90 -16.69
CA ALA A 229 -10.77 1.71 -17.78
C ALA A 229 -9.80 1.72 -18.97
N ALA A 230 -8.52 2.00 -18.74
CA ALA A 230 -7.49 1.94 -19.77
C ALA A 230 -7.42 0.57 -20.43
N LYS A 231 -7.45 -0.52 -19.64
CA LYS A 231 -7.43 -1.90 -20.15
C LYS A 231 -8.66 -2.23 -21.01
N ARG A 232 -9.85 -1.80 -20.59
CA ARG A 232 -11.10 -2.04 -21.35
C ARG A 232 -11.07 -1.34 -22.71
N VAL A 233 -10.61 -0.10 -22.76
CA VAL A 233 -10.51 0.67 -24.00
C VAL A 233 -9.39 0.14 -24.90
N ALA A 234 -8.24 -0.20 -24.32
CA ALA A 234 -7.12 -0.78 -25.05
C ALA A 234 -7.45 -2.15 -25.67
N ALA A 235 -8.38 -2.89 -25.05
CA ALA A 235 -8.87 -4.20 -25.52
C ALA A 235 -7.76 -5.21 -25.86
N THR A 236 -6.61 -5.12 -25.20
CA THR A 236 -5.48 -6.03 -25.42
C THR A 236 -5.79 -7.42 -24.86
N PRO A 237 -5.35 -8.50 -25.54
CA PRO A 237 -5.72 -9.88 -25.20
C PRO A 237 -5.09 -10.40 -23.91
N THR A 238 -4.05 -9.72 -23.40
CA THR A 238 -3.39 -10.12 -22.16
C THR A 238 -4.34 -10.02 -20.97
N ARG A 239 -4.13 -10.82 -19.93
CA ARG A 239 -4.92 -10.71 -18.69
C ARG A 239 -4.38 -9.64 -17.73
N ALA A 240 -3.17 -9.16 -17.98
CA ALA A 240 -2.58 -8.09 -17.18
C ALA A 240 -3.29 -6.77 -17.46
N VAL A 241 -3.60 -6.04 -16.39
CA VAL A 241 -4.21 -4.71 -16.47
C VAL A 241 -3.14 -3.66 -16.78
N LEU A 242 -1.89 -3.90 -16.35
CA LEU A 242 -0.74 -3.05 -16.59
C LEU A 242 0.38 -3.88 -17.23
N ASP A 243 0.61 -3.65 -18.52
CA ASP A 243 1.73 -4.17 -19.31
C ASP A 243 2.04 -3.20 -20.46
N ALA A 244 3.15 -3.43 -21.16
CA ALA A 244 3.59 -2.55 -22.25
C ALA A 244 2.55 -2.45 -23.38
N ALA A 245 2.00 -3.60 -23.81
CA ALA A 245 1.01 -3.65 -24.90
C ALA A 245 -0.26 -2.84 -24.56
N THR A 246 -0.72 -2.90 -23.31
CA THR A 246 -1.89 -2.16 -22.84
C THR A 246 -1.61 -0.66 -22.78
N LEU A 247 -0.42 -0.23 -22.33
CA LEU A 247 -0.04 1.18 -22.34
C LEU A 247 0.04 1.74 -23.76
N ASP A 248 0.68 1.01 -24.68
CA ASP A 248 0.80 1.42 -26.08
C ASP A 248 -0.58 1.51 -26.76
N ALA A 249 -1.43 0.50 -26.58
CA ALA A 249 -2.79 0.49 -27.14
C ALA A 249 -3.70 1.57 -26.51
N ALA A 250 -3.64 1.77 -25.20
CA ALA A 250 -4.38 2.84 -24.53
C ALA A 250 -3.92 4.24 -24.99
N THR A 251 -2.64 4.39 -25.32
CA THR A 251 -2.09 5.65 -25.85
C THR A 251 -2.66 6.01 -27.21
N ALA A 252 -2.91 5.01 -28.05
CA ALA A 252 -3.49 5.15 -29.39
C ALA A 252 -5.03 5.28 -29.39
N ALA A 253 -5.70 4.91 -28.30
CA ALA A 253 -7.16 4.95 -28.19
C ALA A 253 -7.72 6.36 -27.89
N ASP A 254 -9.06 6.48 -27.88
CA ASP A 254 -9.76 7.71 -27.47
C ASP A 254 -9.60 7.93 -25.95
N PRO A 255 -8.82 8.96 -25.51
CA PRO A 255 -8.64 9.22 -24.09
C PRO A 255 -9.93 9.70 -23.42
N ALA A 256 -10.86 10.34 -24.15
CA ALA A 256 -12.13 10.75 -23.59
C ALA A 256 -13.00 9.53 -23.22
N HIS A 257 -12.87 8.41 -23.93
CA HIS A 257 -13.54 7.16 -23.57
C HIS A 257 -13.00 6.58 -22.26
N ILE A 258 -11.67 6.58 -22.08
CA ILE A 258 -11.03 6.17 -20.82
C ILE A 258 -11.56 7.04 -19.68
N GLY A 259 -11.57 8.36 -19.87
CA GLY A 259 -12.07 9.31 -18.87
C GLY A 259 -13.54 9.12 -18.50
N ARG A 260 -14.41 8.87 -19.49
CA ARG A 260 -15.84 8.55 -19.26
C ARG A 260 -16.01 7.28 -18.40
N LEU A 261 -15.32 6.20 -18.75
CA LEU A 261 -15.40 4.95 -18.00
C LEU A 261 -14.92 5.11 -16.57
N TYR A 262 -13.82 5.85 -16.35
CA TYR A 262 -13.34 6.16 -15.01
C TYR A 262 -14.37 6.96 -14.19
N ALA A 263 -14.92 8.04 -14.77
CA ALA A 263 -15.92 8.88 -14.11
C ALA A 263 -17.21 8.12 -13.76
N GLU A 264 -17.61 7.15 -14.59
CA GLU A 264 -18.75 6.27 -14.34
C GLU A 264 -18.51 5.31 -13.16
N THR A 265 -17.37 4.63 -13.13
CA THR A 265 -17.10 3.64 -12.07
C THR A 265 -16.78 4.28 -10.73
N THR A 266 -16.28 5.52 -10.73
CA THR A 266 -15.96 6.29 -9.52
C THR A 266 -17.07 7.23 -9.06
N ARG A 267 -18.23 7.25 -9.74
CA ARG A 267 -19.35 8.17 -9.47
C ARG A 267 -19.76 8.23 -7.99
N GLN A 268 -19.76 7.10 -7.28
CA GLN A 268 -20.13 7.03 -5.86
C GLN A 268 -19.19 7.87 -4.96
N HIS A 269 -17.91 7.98 -5.33
CA HIS A 269 -16.93 8.78 -4.60
C HIS A 269 -17.20 10.27 -4.89
N ALA A 270 -17.37 10.61 -6.17
CA ALA A 270 -17.68 11.97 -6.61
C ALA A 270 -18.99 12.55 -6.03
N GLN A 271 -19.97 11.70 -5.70
CA GLN A 271 -21.23 12.11 -5.07
C GLN A 271 -21.06 12.59 -3.61
N SER A 272 -19.98 12.19 -2.93
CA SER A 272 -19.75 12.52 -1.51
C SER A 272 -19.04 13.86 -1.29
N LYS A 273 -18.22 14.32 -2.25
CA LYS A 273 -17.64 15.68 -2.45
C LYS A 273 -17.06 15.73 -3.88
N PRO A 274 -16.97 16.91 -4.52
CA PRO A 274 -16.45 17.05 -5.88
C PRO A 274 -14.95 16.72 -6.04
N ARG A 275 -14.19 16.65 -4.93
CA ARG A 275 -12.75 16.36 -4.91
C ARG A 275 -12.48 15.12 -4.09
N PHE A 276 -11.98 14.09 -4.75
CA PHE A 276 -11.60 12.84 -4.13
C PHE A 276 -10.18 12.45 -4.49
N ILE A 277 -9.52 11.76 -3.57
CA ILE A 277 -8.19 11.21 -3.78
C ILE A 277 -8.29 9.75 -4.20
N ASP A 278 -7.81 9.45 -5.40
CA ASP A 278 -7.45 8.12 -5.85
C ASP A 278 -5.95 7.91 -5.57
N LYS A 279 -5.64 7.24 -4.47
CA LYS A 279 -4.26 6.98 -4.07
C LYS A 279 -3.94 5.55 -4.43
N MET A 280 -3.30 5.35 -5.57
CA MET A 280 -2.75 4.06 -5.99
C MET A 280 -1.32 4.31 -6.46
N PRO A 281 -0.28 3.90 -5.69
CA PRO A 281 1.10 4.30 -5.99
C PRO A 281 1.50 3.99 -7.43
N ILE A 282 1.18 2.78 -7.92
CA ILE A 282 1.56 2.31 -9.25
C ILE A 282 0.84 3.01 -10.41
N ASN A 283 -0.15 3.86 -10.12
CA ASN A 283 -0.73 4.74 -11.15
C ASN A 283 0.29 5.72 -11.74
N PHE A 284 1.51 5.79 -11.19
CA PHE A 284 2.58 6.56 -11.82
C PHE A 284 2.82 6.16 -13.28
N PHE A 285 2.74 4.87 -13.64
CA PHE A 285 2.88 4.44 -15.05
C PHE A 285 1.80 5.03 -15.96
N TYR A 286 0.68 5.45 -15.40
CA TYR A 286 -0.45 6.04 -16.11
C TYR A 286 -0.47 7.57 -16.07
N ALA A 287 0.53 8.26 -15.49
CA ALA A 287 0.47 9.71 -15.25
C ALA A 287 0.08 10.53 -16.50
N ALA A 288 0.69 10.25 -17.65
CA ALA A 288 0.34 10.93 -18.91
C ALA A 288 -1.05 10.55 -19.43
N LEU A 289 -1.43 9.27 -19.33
CA LEU A 289 -2.75 8.79 -19.75
C LEU A 289 -3.86 9.37 -18.87
N ILE A 290 -3.63 9.51 -17.55
CA ILE A 290 -4.54 10.16 -16.60
C ILE A 290 -4.78 11.59 -17.05
N HIS A 291 -3.71 12.36 -17.28
CA HIS A 291 -3.85 13.75 -17.70
C HIS A 291 -4.59 13.89 -19.05
N ARG A 292 -4.30 13.01 -20.03
CA ARG A 292 -4.98 13.01 -21.33
C ARG A 292 -6.46 12.63 -21.23
N ALA A 293 -6.79 11.67 -20.37
CA ALA A 293 -8.16 11.18 -20.20
C ALA A 293 -9.01 12.12 -19.35
N LEU A 294 -8.40 12.77 -18.36
CA LEU A 294 -9.03 13.62 -17.36
C LEU A 294 -8.21 14.93 -17.24
N PRO A 295 -8.43 15.91 -18.13
CA PRO A 295 -7.62 17.13 -18.19
C PRO A 295 -7.65 17.95 -16.89
N ASP A 296 -8.74 17.83 -16.14
CA ASP A 296 -8.92 18.52 -14.86
C ASP A 296 -8.34 17.79 -13.64
N ALA A 297 -7.86 16.55 -13.83
CA ALA A 297 -7.23 15.79 -12.76
C ALA A 297 -5.93 16.45 -12.32
N ARG A 298 -5.60 16.25 -11.04
CA ARG A 298 -4.34 16.71 -10.45
C ARG A 298 -3.55 15.51 -9.97
N ILE A 299 -2.26 15.48 -10.29
CA ILE A 299 -1.39 14.35 -10.03
C ILE A 299 -0.29 14.81 -9.07
N ILE A 300 -0.26 14.20 -7.89
CA ILE A 300 0.74 14.42 -6.84
C ILE A 300 1.66 13.19 -6.83
N ALA A 301 2.89 13.36 -7.29
CA ALA A 301 3.89 12.31 -7.35
C ALA A 301 4.81 12.34 -6.12
N MET A 302 4.68 11.30 -5.28
CA MET A 302 5.50 11.16 -4.08
C MET A 302 6.91 10.70 -4.41
N ARG A 303 7.88 11.47 -3.94
CA ARG A 303 9.32 11.20 -3.93
C ARG A 303 9.80 10.95 -2.51
N ARG A 304 10.93 10.27 -2.39
CA ARG A 304 11.62 10.01 -1.12
C ARG A 304 13.08 9.71 -1.43
N ASN A 305 13.98 10.00 -0.49
CA ASN A 305 15.38 9.63 -0.57
C ASN A 305 15.54 8.16 -1.06
N PRO A 306 16.44 7.86 -2.02
CA PRO A 306 16.57 6.55 -2.65
C PRO A 306 16.80 5.41 -1.67
N MET A 307 17.68 5.64 -0.69
CA MET A 307 18.02 4.62 0.30
C MET A 307 16.82 4.30 1.17
N ASP A 308 16.13 5.31 1.70
CA ASP A 308 14.95 5.09 2.55
C ASP A 308 13.75 4.54 1.77
N ALA A 309 13.56 4.98 0.52
CA ALA A 309 12.50 4.45 -0.36
C ALA A 309 12.74 2.97 -0.65
N CYS A 310 13.94 2.62 -1.12
CA CYS A 310 14.30 1.25 -1.44
C CYS A 310 14.26 0.38 -0.18
N LEU A 311 14.95 0.77 0.89
CA LEU A 311 14.94 0.02 2.15
C LEU A 311 13.51 -0.16 2.70
N GLY A 312 12.67 0.86 2.58
CA GLY A 312 11.25 0.78 2.90
C GLY A 312 10.55 -0.33 2.12
N ASN A 313 10.73 -0.39 0.79
CA ASN A 313 10.15 -1.43 -0.06
C ASN A 313 10.72 -2.82 0.29
N TYR A 314 12.04 -2.93 0.48
CA TYR A 314 12.71 -4.19 0.78
C TYR A 314 12.27 -4.78 2.13
N ARG A 315 12.06 -3.95 3.16
CA ARG A 315 11.66 -4.39 4.50
C ARG A 315 10.21 -4.91 4.62
N HIS A 316 9.36 -4.68 3.62
CA HIS A 316 7.96 -5.08 3.66
C HIS A 316 7.66 -6.16 2.61
N PRO A 317 6.82 -7.16 2.92
CA PRO A 317 6.38 -8.15 1.94
C PRO A 317 5.24 -7.55 1.10
N LEU A 318 5.58 -6.69 0.14
CA LEU A 318 4.62 -5.96 -0.71
C LEU A 318 3.72 -6.90 -1.53
N ALA A 319 4.24 -8.08 -1.88
CA ALA A 319 3.49 -9.17 -2.48
C ALA A 319 3.98 -10.51 -1.95
N VAL A 320 3.08 -11.50 -1.95
CA VAL A 320 3.33 -12.88 -1.47
C VAL A 320 3.24 -13.91 -2.60
N ALA A 321 3.24 -13.41 -3.83
CA ALA A 321 3.19 -14.13 -5.11
C ALA A 321 3.78 -13.21 -6.20
N PRO A 322 4.13 -13.74 -7.40
CA PRO A 322 4.63 -12.93 -8.52
C PRO A 322 3.71 -11.74 -8.83
N SER A 323 4.29 -10.56 -8.97
CA SER A 323 3.53 -9.30 -9.12
C SER A 323 4.38 -8.17 -9.71
N LEU A 324 3.78 -6.99 -9.87
CA LEU A 324 4.51 -5.77 -10.24
C LEU A 324 5.49 -5.28 -9.14
N TYR A 325 5.49 -5.91 -7.96
CA TYR A 325 6.38 -5.57 -6.84
C TYR A 325 7.59 -6.51 -6.71
N ASP A 326 7.83 -7.40 -7.68
CA ASP A 326 8.93 -8.39 -7.63
C ASP A 326 10.33 -7.75 -7.50
N TYR A 327 10.47 -6.49 -7.92
CA TYR A 327 11.68 -5.69 -7.74
C TYR A 327 12.09 -5.56 -6.25
N ALA A 328 11.13 -5.61 -5.31
CA ALA A 328 11.40 -5.45 -3.88
C ALA A 328 11.99 -6.69 -3.21
N HIS A 329 12.20 -7.80 -3.94
CA HIS A 329 12.80 -9.03 -3.42
C HIS A 329 14.33 -9.10 -3.58
N ASP A 330 14.95 -8.20 -4.35
CA ASP A 330 16.40 -8.18 -4.57
C ASP A 330 16.92 -6.75 -4.60
N LEU A 331 18.03 -6.46 -3.90
CA LEU A 331 18.55 -5.10 -3.75
C LEU A 331 19.02 -4.49 -5.08
N GLN A 332 19.59 -5.30 -5.98
CA GLN A 332 20.03 -4.80 -7.29
C GLN A 332 18.83 -4.54 -8.20
N ALA A 333 17.84 -5.45 -8.20
CA ALA A 333 16.60 -5.24 -8.95
C ALA A 333 15.86 -3.99 -8.48
N LEU A 334 15.81 -3.78 -7.16
CA LEU A 334 15.22 -2.61 -6.53
C LEU A 334 15.94 -1.32 -6.90
N ALA A 335 17.28 -1.31 -6.90
CA ALA A 335 18.06 -0.14 -7.32
C ALA A 335 17.80 0.23 -8.79
N ARG A 336 17.82 -0.75 -9.70
CA ARG A 336 17.45 -0.56 -11.12
C ARG A 336 16.05 0.01 -11.28
N TYR A 337 15.08 -0.55 -10.55
CA TYR A 337 13.69 -0.12 -10.61
C TYR A 337 13.54 1.32 -10.09
N TYR A 338 14.21 1.67 -8.98
CA TYR A 338 14.21 3.04 -8.47
C TYR A 338 14.82 4.01 -9.47
N ALA A 339 15.96 3.68 -10.08
CA ALA A 339 16.59 4.54 -11.09
C ALA A 339 15.69 4.75 -12.32
N ALA A 340 14.99 3.70 -12.78
CA ALA A 340 14.00 3.82 -13.84
C ALA A 340 12.80 4.70 -13.43
N PHE A 341 12.30 4.53 -12.21
CA PHE A 341 11.26 5.38 -11.62
C PHE A 341 11.71 6.85 -11.53
N ASP A 342 12.93 7.11 -11.06
CA ASP A 342 13.49 8.44 -10.90
C ASP A 342 13.56 9.20 -12.24
N ARG A 343 14.11 8.54 -13.26
CA ARG A 343 14.16 9.05 -14.65
C ARG A 343 12.76 9.30 -15.21
N PHE A 344 11.83 8.37 -14.98
CA PHE A 344 10.46 8.50 -15.49
C PHE A 344 9.69 9.65 -14.82
N MET A 345 9.88 9.87 -13.51
CA MET A 345 9.29 11.02 -12.81
C MET A 345 9.89 12.34 -13.32
N ALA A 346 11.20 12.40 -13.57
CA ALA A 346 11.83 13.56 -14.20
C ALA A 346 11.25 13.85 -15.60
N ALA A 347 10.98 12.80 -16.39
CA ALA A 347 10.31 12.93 -17.68
C ALA A 347 8.86 13.40 -17.55
N CYS A 348 8.10 12.91 -16.55
CA CYS A 348 6.75 13.39 -16.26
C CYS A 348 6.75 14.88 -15.90
N ARG A 349 7.66 15.33 -15.04
CA ARG A 349 7.82 16.75 -14.66
C ARG A 349 8.13 17.65 -15.85
N ALA A 350 8.89 17.15 -16.83
CA ALA A 350 9.23 17.91 -18.03
C ALA A 350 8.06 17.97 -19.04
N ALA A 351 7.24 16.92 -19.12
CA ALA A 351 6.21 16.78 -20.15
C ALA A 351 4.80 17.22 -19.71
N LEU A 352 4.48 17.11 -18.42
CA LEU A 352 3.13 17.40 -17.90
C LEU A 352 3.01 18.85 -17.41
N PRO A 353 1.83 19.48 -17.56
CA PRO A 353 1.62 20.85 -17.09
C PRO A 353 1.83 21.00 -15.58
N ALA A 354 2.50 22.07 -15.16
CA ALA A 354 2.84 22.31 -13.75
C ALA A 354 1.61 22.57 -12.85
N ASP A 355 0.48 22.97 -13.43
CA ASP A 355 -0.81 23.10 -12.74
C ASP A 355 -1.57 21.76 -12.60
N ARG A 356 -1.07 20.69 -13.25
CA ARG A 356 -1.69 19.36 -13.26
C ARG A 356 -0.80 18.26 -12.71
N PHE A 357 0.51 18.44 -12.67
CA PHE A 357 1.46 17.50 -12.10
C PHE A 357 2.43 18.21 -11.16
N THR A 358 2.59 17.68 -9.94
CA THR A 358 3.58 18.17 -8.98
C THR A 358 4.27 17.01 -8.27
N GLU A 359 5.54 17.20 -7.92
CA GLU A 359 6.27 16.27 -7.07
C GLU A 359 6.26 16.74 -5.61
N VAL A 360 6.29 15.77 -4.69
CA VAL A 360 6.32 16.01 -3.24
C VAL A 360 7.34 15.07 -2.62
N TRP A 361 8.35 15.61 -1.96
CA TRP A 361 9.31 14.78 -1.22
C TRP A 361 8.78 14.50 0.17
N TYR A 362 8.86 13.23 0.59
CA TYR A 362 8.51 12.81 1.93
C TYR A 362 9.26 13.61 3.00
N GLU A 363 10.53 13.90 2.75
CA GLU A 363 11.42 14.66 3.63
C GLU A 363 10.89 16.08 3.87
N ASP A 364 10.33 16.72 2.84
CA ASP A 364 9.76 18.07 2.92
C ASP A 364 8.45 18.07 3.73
N VAL A 365 7.60 17.06 3.50
CA VAL A 365 6.34 16.91 4.26
C VAL A 365 6.60 16.73 5.74
N VAL A 366 7.67 16.02 6.11
CA VAL A 366 8.01 15.74 7.50
C VAL A 366 8.76 16.90 8.16
N SER A 367 9.58 17.64 7.40
CA SER A 367 10.35 18.77 7.94
C SER A 367 9.51 20.03 8.13
N ASP A 368 8.59 20.31 7.19
CA ASP A 368 7.68 21.45 7.24
C ASP A 368 6.32 21.12 6.60
N THR A 369 5.49 20.44 7.39
CA THR A 369 4.17 19.98 6.98
C THR A 369 3.23 21.12 6.63
N GLU A 370 3.28 22.23 7.35
CA GLU A 370 2.37 23.35 7.10
C GLU A 370 2.64 23.97 5.73
N THR A 371 3.92 24.24 5.43
CA THR A 371 4.32 24.80 4.13
C THR A 371 3.94 23.85 2.98
N GLU A 372 4.24 22.57 3.09
CA GLU A 372 3.89 21.60 2.05
C GLU A 372 2.38 21.39 1.92
N ALA A 373 1.62 21.38 3.02
CA ALA A 373 0.17 21.31 2.98
C ALA A 373 -0.43 22.55 2.29
N ARG A 374 0.04 23.76 2.60
CA ARG A 374 -0.40 24.99 1.92
C ARG A 374 -0.11 24.93 0.42
N ARG A 375 1.09 24.50 0.03
CA ARG A 375 1.48 24.33 -1.38
C ARG A 375 0.56 23.35 -2.10
N LEU A 376 0.25 22.21 -1.49
CA LEU A 376 -0.59 21.19 -2.09
C LEU A 376 -2.07 21.59 -2.15
N LEU A 377 -2.61 22.27 -1.13
CA LEU A 377 -3.98 22.79 -1.16
C LEU A 377 -4.13 23.86 -2.25
N ASN A 378 -3.13 24.72 -2.44
CA ASN A 378 -3.09 25.69 -3.54
C ASN A 378 -3.03 25.01 -4.91
N PHE A 379 -2.17 24.00 -5.08
CA PHE A 379 -2.12 23.18 -6.30
C PHE A 379 -3.46 22.50 -6.57
N ILE A 380 -4.11 21.97 -5.52
CA ILE A 380 -5.46 21.41 -5.58
C ILE A 380 -6.50 22.48 -5.91
N GLY A 381 -6.32 23.72 -5.47
CA GLY A 381 -7.24 24.83 -5.63
C GLY A 381 -8.36 24.84 -4.58
N VAL A 382 -8.05 24.43 -3.35
CA VAL A 382 -8.92 24.62 -2.16
C VAL A 382 -8.28 25.59 -1.18
N GLY A 383 -9.08 26.18 -0.29
CA GLY A 383 -8.58 27.07 0.77
C GLY A 383 -7.76 26.34 1.83
N TRP A 384 -7.13 27.11 2.70
CA TRP A 384 -6.46 26.58 3.89
C TRP A 384 -7.47 26.11 4.94
N ASP A 385 -7.21 24.97 5.55
CA ASP A 385 -7.93 24.48 6.73
C ASP A 385 -6.93 23.88 7.72
N ALA A 386 -6.95 24.35 8.98
CA ALA A 386 -5.98 23.93 9.99
C ALA A 386 -6.06 22.43 10.33
N ARG A 387 -7.14 21.72 9.98
CA ARG A 387 -7.22 20.26 10.22
C ARG A 387 -6.16 19.45 9.46
N VAL A 388 -5.59 19.99 8.39
CA VAL A 388 -4.55 19.28 7.62
C VAL A 388 -3.24 19.12 8.39
N ILE A 389 -2.94 20.01 9.34
CA ILE A 389 -1.80 19.88 10.25
C ILE A 389 -2.14 19.05 11.50
N SER A 390 -3.43 18.95 11.84
CA SER A 390 -3.94 18.05 12.89
C SER A 390 -4.41 16.70 12.35
N PHE A 391 -3.79 16.19 11.28
CA PHE A 391 -4.25 15.01 10.54
C PHE A 391 -4.33 13.72 11.36
N GLN A 392 -3.61 13.64 12.49
CA GLN A 392 -3.68 12.55 13.47
C GLN A 392 -5.06 12.43 14.13
N GLU A 393 -5.82 13.52 14.20
CA GLU A 393 -7.17 13.57 14.79
C GLU A 393 -8.25 13.07 13.83
N ASN A 394 -7.92 12.92 12.55
CA ASN A 394 -8.85 12.39 11.57
C ASN A 394 -9.24 10.96 12.00
N ALA A 395 -10.54 10.69 12.14
CA ALA A 395 -11.05 9.40 12.61
C ALA A 395 -11.22 8.37 11.48
N ALA A 396 -11.16 8.81 10.21
CA ALA A 396 -11.50 7.98 9.07
C ALA A 396 -10.60 6.72 9.00
N PRO A 397 -11.14 5.56 8.57
CA PRO A 397 -10.34 4.36 8.31
C PRO A 397 -9.22 4.62 7.30
N ILE A 398 -8.08 3.94 7.44
CA ILE A 398 -6.98 3.97 6.46
C ILE A 398 -6.75 2.52 5.98
N PRO A 399 -7.28 2.11 4.82
CA PRO A 399 -7.10 0.76 4.31
C PRO A 399 -5.72 0.61 3.65
N SER A 400 -4.64 0.81 4.41
CA SER A 400 -3.26 0.77 3.94
C SER A 400 -2.38 0.00 4.93
N GLY A 401 -1.41 -0.75 4.42
CA GLY A 401 -0.37 -1.41 5.23
C GLY A 401 0.51 -0.42 6.04
N SER A 402 0.36 0.89 5.81
CA SER A 402 1.02 1.97 6.57
C SER A 402 0.16 2.57 7.69
N PHE A 403 -1.03 2.01 7.98
CA PHE A 403 -2.04 2.58 8.88
C PHE A 403 -1.47 3.15 10.19
N ALA A 404 -0.65 2.36 10.90
CA ALA A 404 -0.12 2.77 12.21
C ALA A 404 0.79 4.00 12.12
N GLN A 405 1.56 4.14 11.02
CA GLN A 405 2.46 5.26 10.81
C GLN A 405 1.70 6.52 10.41
N ALA A 406 0.62 6.38 9.63
CA ALA A 406 -0.19 7.50 9.17
C ALA A 406 -1.12 8.09 10.26
N ARG A 407 -1.30 7.40 11.39
CA ARG A 407 -2.02 7.89 12.57
C ARG A 407 -1.13 8.43 13.68
N ALA A 408 0.17 8.17 13.63
CA ALA A 408 1.09 8.69 14.61
C ALA A 408 1.35 10.19 14.36
N PRO A 409 1.68 10.97 15.40
CA PRO A 409 2.28 12.28 15.21
C PRO A 409 3.48 12.19 14.27
N LEU A 410 3.78 13.26 13.54
CA LEU A 410 4.94 13.27 12.66
C LEU A 410 6.22 13.01 13.45
N TYR A 411 7.09 12.20 12.86
CA TYR A 411 8.41 11.92 13.40
C TYR A 411 9.43 11.88 12.26
N ALA A 412 10.56 12.58 12.46
CA ALA A 412 11.67 12.61 11.51
C ALA A 412 12.53 11.34 11.53
N THR A 413 12.30 10.41 12.47
CA THR A 413 13.14 9.21 12.67
C THR A 413 13.12 8.23 11.50
N SER A 414 12.27 8.44 10.50
CA SER A 414 12.23 7.67 9.26
C SER A 414 13.04 8.28 8.12
N VAL A 415 13.48 9.54 8.24
CA VAL A 415 14.41 10.19 7.31
C VAL A 415 15.84 9.84 7.69
N GLY A 416 16.63 9.40 6.71
CA GLY A 416 17.99 8.91 6.92
C GLY A 416 18.05 7.63 7.76
N ARG A 417 16.93 6.89 7.90
CA ARG A 417 16.86 5.71 8.78
C ARG A 417 17.80 4.61 8.31
N TRP A 418 18.07 4.54 7.01
CA TRP A 418 19.06 3.63 6.43
C TRP A 418 20.46 3.77 7.05
N ARG A 419 20.85 4.97 7.53
CA ARG A 419 22.19 5.20 8.14
C ARG A 419 22.41 4.34 9.38
N ARG A 420 21.34 3.97 10.11
CA ARG A 420 21.42 3.08 11.29
C ARG A 420 21.88 1.66 10.96
N LEU A 421 21.71 1.22 9.71
CA LEU A 421 22.17 -0.09 9.27
C LEU A 421 23.69 -0.20 9.16
N GLY A 422 24.41 0.94 9.13
CA GLY A 422 25.86 0.96 8.88
C GLY A 422 26.23 0.15 7.64
N GLU A 423 27.18 -0.77 7.79
CA GLU A 423 27.66 -1.67 6.74
C GLU A 423 26.53 -2.51 6.09
N ALA A 424 25.45 -2.81 6.81
CA ALA A 424 24.36 -3.59 6.25
C ALA A 424 23.57 -2.85 5.15
N ALA A 425 23.74 -1.52 5.02
CA ALA A 425 23.20 -0.74 3.91
C ALA A 425 24.12 -0.70 2.66
N ALA A 426 25.40 -1.07 2.80
CA ALA A 426 26.39 -0.94 1.74
C ALA A 426 25.99 -1.62 0.41
N PRO A 427 25.38 -2.83 0.40
CA PRO A 427 24.98 -3.47 -0.86
C PRO A 427 23.93 -2.66 -1.64
N LEU A 428 22.97 -2.05 -0.94
CA LEU A 428 21.94 -1.21 -1.57
C LEU A 428 22.53 0.12 -2.05
N ALA A 429 23.39 0.75 -1.24
CA ALA A 429 24.07 1.98 -1.61
C ALA A 429 24.92 1.79 -2.87
N ALA A 430 25.72 0.72 -2.92
CA ALA A 430 26.53 0.39 -4.10
C ALA A 430 25.67 0.16 -5.33
N ALA A 431 24.57 -0.58 -5.21
CA ALA A 431 23.65 -0.84 -6.31
C ALA A 431 22.99 0.45 -6.84
N LEU A 432 22.56 1.37 -5.97
CA LEU A 432 21.99 2.66 -6.37
C LEU A 432 23.02 3.58 -7.04
N THR A 433 24.22 3.67 -6.48
CA THR A 433 25.32 4.44 -7.07
C THR A 433 25.71 3.91 -8.45
N GLN A 434 25.72 2.59 -8.64
CA GLN A 434 25.98 1.96 -9.94
C GLN A 434 24.94 2.36 -11.00
N GLU A 435 23.69 2.59 -10.58
CA GLU A 435 22.61 3.08 -11.45
C GLU A 435 22.62 4.61 -11.63
N GLY A 436 23.62 5.30 -11.07
CA GLY A 436 23.78 6.75 -11.17
C GLY A 436 22.86 7.55 -10.24
N VAL A 437 22.35 6.94 -9.18
CA VAL A 437 21.44 7.59 -8.23
C VAL A 437 22.22 8.16 -7.03
N ASP A 438 22.02 9.45 -6.75
CA ASP A 438 22.58 10.08 -5.54
C ASP A 438 21.85 9.61 -4.28
N ILE A 439 22.53 8.79 -3.48
CA ILE A 439 21.99 8.21 -2.24
C ILE A 439 21.75 9.24 -1.12
N ASN A 440 22.39 10.41 -1.21
CA ASN A 440 22.26 11.48 -0.21
C ASN A 440 21.23 12.54 -0.60
N GLN A 441 20.60 12.42 -1.77
CA GLN A 441 19.66 13.44 -2.24
C GLN A 441 18.55 13.69 -1.21
N ARG A 442 18.27 14.98 -0.99
CA ARG A 442 17.20 15.48 -0.12
C ARG A 442 17.28 15.03 1.34
N LEU A 443 18.43 14.56 1.81
CA LEU A 443 18.67 14.42 3.25
C LEU A 443 19.06 15.77 3.84
N PRO A 444 18.66 16.08 5.09
CA PRO A 444 19.27 17.18 5.83
C PRO A 444 20.77 16.92 5.99
N ASP A 445 21.54 18.00 5.92
CA ASP A 445 23.00 18.00 6.09
C ASP A 445 23.44 17.34 7.41
#